data_AF-A3JE01-F1
#
_entry.id   AF-A3JE01-F1
#
_cell.length_a   1.000
_cell.length_b   1.000
_cell.length_c   1.000
_cell.angle_alpha   90.00
_cell.angle_beta   90.00
_cell.angle_gamma   90.00
#
_symmetry.space_group_name_H-M   'P 1'
#
loop_
_entity.id
_entity.type
_entity.pdbx_description
1 polymer ?
#
loop_
_entity_poly.entity_id
_entity_poly.type
_entity_poly.pdbx_seq_one_letter_code
_entity_poly.pdbx_strand_id
1 'polypeptide(L)'
;MTSLTRERSWLLDRNLLQLVYQCRRLIRSEFGVQLHLTEEHLEQHLADYAGRSSSQTLVDTWECLLAQVPELGIKTEEHSSKMYRGMEIIDDTPVAKVAGAGQEADLPRKKKNIYRGQVVG
;
A
#
# COMPACT_ATOMS: atom_id res chain seq x y z
N MET A 1 10.47 24.41 -18.35
CA MET A 1 11.10 23.17 -17.84
C MET A 1 11.56 23.33 -16.39
N THR A 2 10.67 23.74 -15.48
CA THR A 2 11.00 24.04 -14.05
C THR A 2 9.98 23.45 -13.07
N SER A 3 9.03 22.62 -13.54
CA SER A 3 7.98 22.06 -12.69
C SER A 3 8.51 20.97 -11.74
N LEU A 4 9.46 20.16 -12.20
CA LEU A 4 10.10 19.08 -11.42
C LEU A 4 10.80 19.58 -10.15
N THR A 5 11.34 20.80 -10.13
CA THR A 5 12.02 21.36 -8.95
C THR A 5 11.04 21.90 -7.91
N ARG A 6 9.82 22.30 -8.32
CA ARG A 6 8.80 22.78 -7.39
C ARG A 6 8.14 21.63 -6.63
N GLU A 7 7.85 20.53 -7.34
CA GLU A 7 7.27 19.30 -6.79
C GLU A 7 8.22 18.55 -5.84
N ARG A 8 9.53 18.78 -5.95
CA ARG A 8 10.58 18.15 -5.12
C ARG A 8 11.27 19.12 -4.15
N SER A 9 10.67 20.28 -3.90
CA SER A 9 11.25 21.31 -3.02
C SER A 9 11.55 20.80 -1.61
N TRP A 10 10.76 19.85 -1.10
CA TRP A 10 10.94 19.21 0.21
C TRP A 10 12.19 18.31 0.32
N LEU A 11 12.76 17.84 -0.81
CA LEU A 11 14.03 17.09 -0.79
C LEU A 11 15.25 17.99 -0.55
N LEU A 12 15.08 19.30 -0.54
CA LEU A 12 16.18 20.25 -0.26
C LEU A 12 16.46 20.35 1.25
N ASP A 13 15.49 19.98 2.10
CA ASP A 13 15.66 20.01 3.54
C ASP A 13 16.45 18.80 4.04
N ARG A 14 17.55 19.09 4.75
CA ARG A 14 18.46 18.05 5.25
C ARG A 14 17.76 17.03 6.17
N ASN A 15 16.81 17.47 6.97
CA ASN A 15 16.10 16.59 7.91
C ASN A 15 15.19 15.61 7.17
N LEU A 16 14.44 16.09 6.17
CA LEU A 16 13.60 15.26 5.32
C LEU A 16 14.43 14.28 4.49
N LEU A 17 15.55 14.75 3.95
CA LEU A 17 16.49 13.91 3.21
C LEU A 17 17.02 12.74 4.06
N GLN A 18 17.29 12.96 5.35
CA GLN A 18 17.70 11.89 6.27
C GLN A 18 16.60 10.84 6.46
N LEU A 19 15.35 11.27 6.64
CA LEU A 19 14.20 10.36 6.75
C LEU A 19 14.03 9.53 5.47
N VAL A 20 14.10 10.16 4.29
CA VAL A 20 14.03 9.46 3.00
C VAL A 20 15.17 8.43 2.85
N TYR A 21 16.39 8.77 3.25
CA TYR A 21 17.50 7.82 3.22
C TYR A 21 17.27 6.62 4.14
N GLN A 22 16.71 6.86 5.32
CA GLN A 22 16.35 5.79 6.26
C GLN A 22 15.29 4.88 5.66
N CYS A 23 14.20 5.44 5.14
CA CYS A 23 13.14 4.66 4.46
C CYS A 23 13.71 3.84 3.31
N ARG A 24 14.52 4.44 2.42
CA ARG A 24 15.15 3.71 1.29
C ARG A 24 16.04 2.57 1.76
N ARG A 25 16.80 2.75 2.85
CA ARG A 25 17.64 1.70 3.42
C ARG A 25 16.79 0.54 3.95
N LEU A 26 15.70 0.84 4.66
CA LEU A 26 14.79 -0.15 5.21
C LEU A 26 14.06 -0.91 4.08
N ILE A 27 13.57 -0.20 3.07
CA ILE A 27 12.94 -0.81 1.89
C ILE A 27 13.91 -1.74 1.17
N ARG A 28 15.17 -1.34 1.01
CA ARG A 28 16.20 -2.19 0.41
C ARG A 28 16.44 -3.46 1.24
N SER A 29 16.43 -3.39 2.56
CA SER A 29 16.60 -4.58 3.40
C SER A 29 15.38 -5.51 3.39
N GLU A 30 14.16 -4.97 3.32
CA GLU A 30 12.93 -5.76 3.37
C GLU A 30 12.56 -6.35 2.00
N PHE A 31 12.60 -5.52 0.96
CA PHE A 31 12.08 -5.87 -0.37
C PHE A 31 13.19 -6.13 -1.39
N GLY A 32 14.45 -5.82 -1.07
CA GLY A 32 15.57 -5.95 -2.01
C GLY A 32 15.57 -4.91 -3.13
N VAL A 33 14.67 -3.92 -3.08
CA VAL A 33 14.51 -2.90 -4.13
C VAL A 33 15.38 -1.68 -3.82
N GLN A 34 16.06 -1.17 -4.84
CA GLN A 34 16.84 0.06 -4.74
C GLN A 34 16.09 1.20 -5.42
N LEU A 35 15.41 2.02 -4.63
CA LEU A 35 14.78 3.27 -5.08
C LEU A 35 15.86 4.34 -5.30
N HIS A 36 15.67 5.27 -6.22
CA HIS A 36 16.57 6.40 -6.47
C HIS A 36 15.90 7.74 -6.16
N LEU A 37 16.68 8.70 -5.63
CA LEU A 37 16.13 10.04 -5.30
C LEU A 37 15.62 10.82 -6.52
N THR A 38 16.10 10.45 -7.71
CA THR A 38 15.75 11.08 -8.99
C THR A 38 14.51 10.48 -9.65
N GLU A 39 13.99 9.36 -9.14
CA GLU A 39 12.83 8.65 -9.71
C GLU A 39 11.56 9.48 -9.67
N GLU A 40 10.88 9.55 -10.81
CA GLU A 40 9.53 10.10 -10.90
C GLU A 40 8.62 9.27 -9.97
N HIS A 41 7.79 9.95 -9.17
CA HIS A 41 6.89 9.30 -8.21
C HIS A 41 7.56 8.57 -7.04
N LEU A 42 8.75 9.02 -6.60
CA LEU A 42 9.40 8.51 -5.38
C LEU A 42 8.44 8.49 -4.18
N GLU A 43 7.60 9.52 -4.03
CA GLU A 43 6.60 9.59 -2.95
C GLU A 43 5.61 8.42 -2.96
N GLN A 44 5.11 8.04 -4.14
CA GLN A 44 4.14 6.96 -4.29
C GLN A 44 4.79 5.62 -3.99
N HIS A 45 6.01 5.39 -4.49
CA HIS A 45 6.74 4.18 -4.17
C HIS A 45 7.03 4.05 -2.68
N LEU A 46 7.44 5.13 -2.01
CA LEU A 46 7.64 5.10 -0.57
C LEU A 46 6.34 4.76 0.19
N ALA A 47 5.21 5.35 -0.22
CA ALA A 47 3.90 5.06 0.35
C ALA A 47 3.47 3.60 0.13
N ASP A 48 3.62 3.08 -1.09
CA ASP A 48 3.29 1.70 -1.45
C ASP A 48 4.08 0.69 -0.63
N TYR A 49 5.39 0.91 -0.50
CA TYR A 49 6.25 0.03 0.30
C TYR A 49 6.00 0.19 1.79
N ALA A 50 5.66 1.38 2.27
CA ALA A 50 5.29 1.60 3.66
C ALA A 50 4.00 0.85 4.03
N GLY A 51 2.97 0.91 3.18
CA GLY A 51 1.72 0.17 3.40
C GLY A 51 1.88 -1.35 3.31
N ARG A 52 2.88 -1.83 2.57
CA ARG A 52 3.18 -3.27 2.43
C ARG A 52 4.20 -3.80 3.43
N SER A 53 4.90 -2.93 4.14
CA SER A 53 5.95 -3.32 5.09
C SER A 53 5.34 -3.86 6.37
N SER A 54 5.97 -4.88 6.93
CA SER A 54 5.66 -5.39 8.28
C SER A 54 6.57 -4.79 9.35
N SER A 55 7.58 -4.00 8.98
CA SER A 55 8.51 -3.37 9.92
C SER A 55 7.92 -2.10 10.49
N GLN A 56 7.74 -2.12 11.81
CA GLN A 56 7.28 -0.96 12.57
C GLN A 56 8.22 0.24 12.39
N THR A 57 9.54 0.01 12.33
CA THR A 57 10.51 1.10 12.13
C THR A 57 10.32 1.83 10.80
N LEU A 58 9.94 1.12 9.74
CA LEU A 58 9.70 1.71 8.43
C LEU A 58 8.41 2.55 8.47
N VAL A 59 7.35 2.00 9.04
CA VAL A 59 6.06 2.69 9.22
C VAL A 59 6.25 3.97 10.05
N ASP A 60 6.94 3.90 11.20
CA ASP A 60 7.19 5.05 12.07
C ASP A 60 7.98 6.14 11.35
N THR A 61 9.03 5.78 10.58
CA THR A 61 9.81 6.76 9.81
C THR A 61 9.00 7.39 8.67
N TRP A 62 8.09 6.63 8.06
CA TRP A 62 7.18 7.11 7.03
C TRP A 62 6.13 8.06 7.60
N GLU A 63 5.53 7.74 8.74
CA GLU A 63 4.60 8.62 9.45
C GLU A 63 5.27 9.94 9.87
N CYS A 64 6.52 9.88 10.35
CA CYS A 64 7.29 11.08 10.69
C CYS A 64 7.54 11.98 9.46
N LEU A 65 7.78 11.37 8.30
CA LEU A 65 7.94 12.08 7.03
C LEU A 65 6.63 12.72 6.56
N LEU A 66 5.51 11.99 6.66
CA LEU A 66 4.16 12.50 6.37
C LEU A 66 3.77 13.69 7.28
N ALA A 67 4.13 13.63 8.57
CA ALA A 67 3.86 14.71 9.50
C ALA A 67 4.58 16.03 9.13
N GLN A 68 5.74 15.94 8.49
CA GLN A 68 6.52 17.09 8.04
C GLN A 68 6.09 17.58 6.65
N VAL A 69 5.65 16.67 5.77
CA VAL A 69 5.19 17.00 4.42
C VAL A 69 3.81 16.37 4.18
N PRO A 70 2.74 16.99 4.69
CA PRO A 70 1.38 16.47 4.55
C PRO A 70 0.91 16.42 3.08
N GLU A 71 1.54 17.21 2.20
CA GLU A 71 1.27 17.18 0.76
C GLU A 71 1.54 15.82 0.10
N LEU A 72 2.38 14.98 0.71
CA LEU A 72 2.71 13.65 0.18
C LEU A 72 1.59 12.63 0.40
N GLY A 73 0.81 12.76 1.48
CA GLY A 73 -0.28 11.83 1.78
C GLY A 73 -1.49 12.01 0.86
N ILE A 74 -1.75 13.24 0.43
CA ILE A 74 -2.93 13.60 -0.38
C ILE A 74 -2.85 13.00 -1.79
N LYS A 75 -1.63 12.78 -2.32
CA LYS A 75 -1.40 12.18 -3.64
C LYS A 75 -1.62 10.66 -3.69
N THR A 76 -1.64 9.98 -2.54
CA THR A 76 -1.78 8.51 -2.48
C THR A 76 -3.25 8.07 -2.53
N GLU A 77 -4.20 8.95 -2.20
CA GLU A 77 -5.63 8.60 -2.16
C GLU A 77 -6.29 8.51 -3.55
N GLU A 78 -5.60 8.93 -4.62
CA GLU A 78 -6.15 8.91 -6.00
C GLU A 78 -5.86 7.60 -6.77
N HIS A 79 -5.78 6.45 -6.09
CA HIS A 79 -5.84 5.17 -6.78
C HIS A 79 -7.27 4.93 -7.28
N SER A 80 -7.51 5.37 -8.52
CA SER A 80 -8.70 5.18 -9.36
C SER A 80 -9.73 4.16 -8.84
N SER A 81 -10.88 4.65 -8.36
CA SER A 81 -12.06 3.82 -8.10
C SER A 81 -12.39 3.02 -9.36
N LYS A 82 -12.12 1.71 -9.35
CA LYS A 82 -12.57 0.81 -10.41
C LYS A 82 -14.08 0.69 -10.30
N MET A 83 -14.80 1.25 -11.27
CA MET A 83 -16.24 1.06 -11.36
C MET A 83 -16.53 -0.32 -11.95
N TYR A 84 -17.22 -1.19 -11.19
CA TYR A 84 -17.75 -2.44 -11.73
C TYR A 84 -19.27 -2.40 -11.70
N ARG A 85 -19.89 -2.48 -12.89
CA ARG A 85 -21.36 -2.51 -13.07
C ARG A 85 -22.11 -1.39 -12.32
N GLY A 86 -21.56 -0.18 -12.32
CA GLY A 86 -22.17 1.00 -11.69
C GLY A 86 -22.00 1.11 -10.16
N MET A 87 -21.13 0.29 -9.56
CA MET A 87 -20.70 0.45 -8.17
C MET A 87 -19.21 0.82 -8.11
N GLU A 88 -18.86 1.76 -7.24
CA GLU A 88 -17.47 2.07 -6.91
C GLU A 88 -16.87 0.91 -6.12
N ILE A 89 -15.82 0.29 -6.67
CA ILE A 89 -14.97 -0.63 -5.92
C ILE A 89 -13.91 0.23 -5.23
N ILE A 90 -14.02 0.34 -3.91
CA ILE A 90 -12.97 0.87 -3.05
C ILE A 90 -11.93 -0.25 -2.93
N ASP A 91 -10.81 -0.13 -3.65
CA ASP A 91 -9.65 -1.05 -3.54
C ASP A 91 -8.83 -0.68 -2.28
N ASP A 92 -9.45 -0.64 -1.11
CA ASP A 92 -8.73 -0.65 0.16
C ASP A 92 -8.34 -2.11 0.40
N THR A 93 -7.09 -2.46 0.08
CA THR A 93 -6.63 -3.85 0.18
C THR A 93 -5.98 -4.08 1.54
N PRO A 94 -6.67 -4.64 2.54
CA PRO A 94 -6.11 -5.73 3.31
C PRO A 94 -6.47 -7.01 2.58
N VAL A 95 -5.46 -7.80 2.22
CA VAL A 95 -5.62 -9.13 1.64
C VAL A 95 -6.54 -9.98 2.53
N ALA A 96 -7.82 -10.07 2.16
CA ALA A 96 -8.74 -11.04 2.74
C ALA A 96 -9.96 -11.29 1.84
N LYS A 97 -9.85 -12.39 1.09
CA LYS A 97 -10.93 -13.36 0.86
C LYS A 97 -11.98 -12.98 -0.20
N VAL A 98 -11.94 -13.78 -1.27
CA VAL A 98 -13.07 -14.14 -2.12
C VAL A 98 -14.33 -14.41 -1.27
N ALA A 99 -15.31 -13.53 -1.35
CA ALA A 99 -16.75 -13.79 -1.20
C ALA A 99 -17.47 -12.46 -1.51
N GLY A 100 -18.19 -12.29 -2.61
CA GLY A 100 -19.33 -13.13 -2.94
C GLY A 100 -20.54 -12.71 -2.10
N ALA A 101 -21.17 -11.59 -2.51
CA ALA A 101 -22.58 -11.22 -2.37
C ALA A 101 -23.37 -11.58 -1.09
N GLY A 102 -23.89 -10.53 -0.44
CA GLY A 102 -25.34 -10.35 -0.22
C GLY A 102 -26.12 -11.44 0.52
N GLN A 103 -26.36 -11.17 1.80
CA GLN A 103 -27.59 -11.34 2.60
C GLN A 103 -28.38 -12.67 2.63
N GLU A 104 -28.77 -12.95 3.87
CA GLU A 104 -29.90 -13.75 4.36
C GLU A 104 -29.80 -15.28 4.40
N ALA A 105 -29.64 -15.71 5.65
CA ALA A 105 -30.27 -16.86 6.29
C ALA A 105 -29.84 -18.27 5.86
N ASP A 106 -29.92 -19.14 6.87
CA ASP A 106 -30.08 -20.59 6.76
C ASP A 106 -28.83 -21.49 6.82
N LEU A 107 -28.60 -21.95 8.07
CA LEU A 107 -28.07 -23.24 8.51
C LEU A 107 -26.57 -23.58 8.29
N PRO A 108 -25.93 -24.24 9.29
CA PRO A 108 -24.55 -24.70 9.18
C PRO A 108 -24.48 -25.88 8.21
N ARG A 109 -24.10 -25.61 6.96
CA ARG A 109 -23.83 -26.65 5.97
C ARG A 109 -22.57 -27.42 6.36
N LYS A 110 -22.73 -28.63 6.89
CA LYS A 110 -21.64 -29.58 7.18
C LYS A 110 -20.93 -29.90 5.86
N LYS A 111 -19.63 -29.61 5.79
CA LYS A 111 -18.80 -29.86 4.59
C LYS A 111 -18.65 -31.36 4.37
N LYS A 112 -18.97 -31.80 3.15
CA LYS A 112 -18.77 -33.18 2.70
C LYS A 112 -17.36 -33.37 2.12
N ASN A 113 -16.49 -34.13 2.76
CA ASN A 113 -15.15 -34.41 2.23
C ASN A 113 -15.19 -35.67 1.34
N ILE A 114 -14.61 -35.60 0.13
CA ILE A 114 -14.60 -36.72 -0.83
C ILE A 114 -13.16 -37.16 -1.06
N TYR A 115 -12.84 -38.44 -0.88
CA TYR A 115 -11.51 -39.00 -1.14
C TYR A 115 -11.59 -40.17 -2.11
N ARG A 116 -10.78 -40.15 -3.18
CA ARG A 116 -10.72 -41.19 -4.22
C ARG A 116 -12.09 -41.67 -4.74
N GLY A 117 -13.02 -40.74 -4.96
CA GLY A 117 -14.35 -41.04 -5.49
C GLY A 117 -15.37 -41.54 -4.47
N GLN A 118 -15.01 -41.67 -3.18
CA GLN A 118 -15.97 -41.93 -2.10
C GLN A 118 -16.15 -40.70 -1.21
N VAL A 119 -17.42 -40.39 -0.93
CA VAL A 119 -17.80 -39.32 0.01
C VAL A 119 -17.58 -39.84 1.43
N VAL A 120 -16.64 -39.24 2.16
CA VAL A 120 -16.40 -39.47 3.58
C VAL A 120 -16.84 -38.22 4.35
N GLY A 121 -18.09 -38.26 4.80
CA GLY A 121 -18.69 -37.34 5.78
C GLY A 121 -19.04 -35.99 5.20
#